data_AF-A0A6I4W1L6-F1
#
_entry.id   AF-A0A6I4W1L6-F1
#
_cell.length_a   1.000
_cell.length_b   1.000
_cell.length_c   1.000
_cell.angle_alpha   90.00
_cell.angle_beta   90.00
_cell.angle_gamma   90.00
#
_symmetry.space_group_name_H-M   'P 1'
#
loop_
_entity.id
_entity.type
_entity.pdbx_description
1 polymer ?
#
loop_
_entity_poly.entity_id
_entity_poly.type
_entity_poly.pdbx_seq_one_letter_code
_entity_poly.pdbx_strand_id
1 'polypeptide(L)'
;MMKKKLFVSCMMLSFFLALTMPHMALTVNAQASAAGCVTVYEDINYAGRSTTFCGSTGYVSDFWNDRISSFKADCSMNAITVYDNANFDGNSESIRLNGGCRKISDLTIYNFNDRISSIKIE
;
A
#
# COMPACT_ATOMS: atom_id res chain seq x y z
N MET A 1 11.61 68.68 -52.02
CA MET A 1 10.50 67.89 -52.58
C MET A 1 10.43 66.55 -51.84
N MET A 2 9.68 66.48 -50.74
CA MET A 2 9.47 65.23 -49.97
C MET A 2 8.00 64.83 -50.09
N LYS A 3 7.76 63.64 -50.63
CA LYS A 3 6.45 62.98 -50.74
C LYS A 3 6.45 61.74 -49.83
N LYS A 4 5.21 61.34 -49.45
CA LYS A 4 4.72 60.01 -48.98
C LYS A 4 4.47 59.97 -47.46
N LYS A 5 3.22 60.15 -47.01
CA LYS A 5 2.10 59.17 -46.90
C LYS A 5 2.46 58.01 -45.95
N LEU A 6 2.01 58.06 -44.69
CA LEU A 6 0.78 57.44 -44.15
C LEU A 6 0.88 55.90 -44.09
N PHE A 7 0.84 55.29 -42.90
CA PHE A 7 0.05 54.08 -42.64
C PHE A 7 -0.10 53.82 -41.13
N VAL A 8 -1.36 53.76 -40.71
CA VAL A 8 -1.84 53.27 -39.41
C VAL A 8 -1.65 51.75 -39.37
N SER A 9 -1.23 51.19 -38.23
CA SER A 9 -1.52 49.78 -37.92
C SER A 9 -1.70 49.62 -36.41
N CYS A 10 -2.95 49.36 -36.04
CA CYS A 10 -3.42 49.09 -34.69
C CYS A 10 -2.92 47.71 -34.27
N MET A 11 -2.03 47.66 -33.27
CA MET A 11 -1.51 46.40 -32.74
C MET A 11 -2.59 45.75 -31.88
N MET A 12 -3.18 44.69 -32.43
CA MET A 12 -3.98 43.70 -31.71
C MET A 12 -3.23 43.27 -30.44
N LEU A 13 -3.81 43.46 -29.25
CA LEU A 13 -3.42 42.71 -28.07
C LEU A 13 -4.63 41.95 -27.55
N SER A 14 -4.56 40.65 -27.78
CA SER A 14 -5.56 39.62 -27.58
C SER A 14 -6.05 39.61 -26.13
N PHE A 15 -7.36 39.74 -25.97
CA PHE A 15 -8.04 39.52 -24.70
C PHE A 15 -8.07 38.01 -24.43
N PHE A 16 -7.03 37.47 -23.80
CA PHE A 16 -7.06 36.09 -23.30
C PHE A 16 -7.92 36.05 -22.04
N LEU A 17 -9.22 35.79 -22.22
CA LEU A 17 -10.13 35.44 -21.14
C LEU A 17 -9.74 34.06 -20.62
N ALA A 18 -8.97 34.01 -19.53
CA ALA A 18 -8.60 32.77 -18.86
C ALA A 18 -9.86 32.14 -18.26
N LEU A 19 -10.42 31.13 -18.94
CA LEU A 19 -11.44 30.25 -18.39
C LEU A 19 -10.82 29.48 -17.23
N THR A 20 -11.13 29.88 -16.00
CA THR A 20 -10.78 29.10 -14.81
C THR A 20 -11.66 27.86 -14.80
N MET A 21 -11.16 26.78 -15.39
CA MET A 21 -11.77 25.46 -15.30
C MET A 21 -11.77 25.03 -13.82
N PRO A 22 -12.93 24.81 -13.19
CA PRO A 22 -12.96 24.19 -11.89
C PRO A 22 -12.44 22.76 -12.09
N HIS A 23 -11.27 22.47 -11.54
CA HIS A 23 -10.74 21.12 -11.48
C HIS A 23 -11.68 20.34 -10.58
N MET A 24 -12.48 19.43 -11.17
CA MET A 24 -13.17 18.41 -10.39
C MET A 24 -12.11 17.63 -9.62
N ALA A 25 -12.02 17.86 -8.31
CA ALA A 25 -11.29 16.99 -7.43
C ALA A 25 -12.08 15.66 -7.40
N LEU A 26 -11.53 14.63 -8.04
CA LEU A 26 -11.99 13.27 -7.79
C LEU A 26 -11.66 12.98 -6.33
N THR A 27 -12.68 12.99 -5.47
CA THR A 27 -12.53 12.43 -4.14
C THR A 27 -12.46 10.92 -4.35
N VAL A 28 -11.26 10.34 -4.44
CA VAL A 28 -11.14 8.92 -4.17
C VAL A 28 -11.50 8.78 -2.70
N ASN A 29 -12.74 8.36 -2.45
CA ASN A 29 -13.13 7.89 -1.14
C ASN A 29 -12.24 6.67 -0.93
N ALA A 30 -11.11 6.86 -0.23
CA ALA A 30 -10.20 5.78 0.12
C ALA A 30 -11.05 4.81 0.93
N GLN A 31 -11.56 3.79 0.25
CA GLN A 31 -12.28 2.71 0.88
C GLN A 31 -11.32 2.20 1.92
N ALA A 32 -11.64 2.40 3.20
CA ALA A 32 -10.97 1.70 4.27
C ALA A 32 -11.09 0.24 3.89
N SER A 33 -10.01 -0.33 3.34
CA SER A 33 -9.96 -1.73 2.95
C SER A 33 -10.48 -2.48 4.15
N ALA A 34 -11.56 -3.26 3.97
CA ALA A 34 -12.11 -4.06 5.06
C ALA A 34 -10.90 -4.81 5.63
N ALA A 35 -10.51 -4.44 6.84
CA ALA A 35 -9.15 -4.70 7.31
C ALA A 35 -9.01 -6.21 7.45
N GLY A 36 -8.40 -6.83 6.44
CA GLY A 36 -8.27 -8.28 6.39
C GLY A 36 -7.56 -8.80 7.63
N CYS A 37 -7.82 -10.05 7.99
CA CYS A 37 -7.24 -10.70 9.14
C CYS A 37 -6.26 -11.81 8.75
N VAL A 38 -5.15 -11.90 9.48
CA VAL A 38 -4.17 -12.98 9.37
C VAL A 38 -4.01 -13.64 10.74
N THR A 39 -4.17 -14.96 10.77
CA THR A 39 -3.80 -15.78 11.92
C THR A 39 -2.37 -16.27 11.75
N VAL A 40 -1.49 -15.90 12.67
CA VAL A 40 -0.08 -16.32 12.71
C VAL A 40 0.13 -17.42 13.72
N TYR A 41 1.19 -18.20 13.52
CA TYR A 41 1.52 -19.36 14.34
C TYR A 41 3.01 -19.34 14.68
N GLU A 42 3.34 -19.76 15.91
CA GLU A 42 4.71 -19.79 16.43
C GLU A 42 5.57 -20.81 15.65
N ASP A 43 4.98 -21.96 15.31
CA ASP A 43 5.67 -23.01 14.60
C ASP A 43 5.21 -23.13 13.14
N ILE A 44 6.00 -23.85 12.33
CA ILE A 44 5.59 -24.27 10.99
C ILE A 44 4.36 -25.19 11.06
N ASN A 45 3.72 -25.39 9.91
CA ASN A 45 2.52 -26.22 9.72
C ASN A 45 1.35 -25.82 10.63
N TYR A 46 1.27 -24.55 11.00
CA TYR A 46 0.21 -23.97 11.82
C TYR A 46 0.13 -24.58 13.23
N ALA A 47 1.29 -24.96 13.78
CA ALA A 47 1.41 -25.52 15.12
C ALA A 47 1.80 -24.45 16.16
N GLY A 48 1.87 -24.87 17.42
CA GLY A 48 2.23 -23.98 18.52
C GLY A 48 1.14 -22.98 18.88
N ARG A 49 1.55 -21.88 19.49
CA ARG A 49 0.63 -20.78 19.82
C ARG A 49 0.13 -20.11 18.54
N SER A 50 -1.00 -19.42 18.62
CA SER A 50 -1.53 -18.60 17.53
C SER A 50 -2.18 -17.31 18.03
N THR A 51 -2.19 -16.29 17.18
CA THR A 51 -2.96 -15.05 17.37
C THR A 51 -3.44 -14.53 16.02
N THR A 52 -4.45 -13.67 16.03
CA THR A 52 -4.97 -13.02 14.83
C THR A 52 -4.71 -11.52 14.88
N PHE A 53 -4.15 -10.99 13.80
CA PHE A 53 -4.04 -9.56 13.54
C PHE A 53 -5.03 -9.17 12.44
N CYS A 54 -5.85 -8.15 12.69
CA CYS A 54 -6.77 -7.61 11.69
C CYS A 54 -6.35 -6.18 11.33
N GLY A 55 -6.11 -5.96 10.05
CA GLY A 55 -5.50 -4.73 9.54
C GLY A 55 -3.98 -4.69 9.67
N SER A 56 -3.41 -3.62 9.10
CA SER A 56 -1.96 -3.40 9.15
C SER A 56 -1.51 -3.19 10.60
N THR A 57 -0.54 -3.99 11.02
CA THR A 57 0.00 -4.05 12.38
C THR A 57 1.46 -3.62 12.35
N GLY A 58 1.74 -2.41 12.84
CA GLY A 58 3.09 -1.82 12.83
C GLY A 58 4.08 -2.49 13.79
N TYR A 59 3.59 -3.28 14.76
CA TYR A 59 4.44 -4.09 15.62
C TYR A 59 3.63 -5.28 16.12
N VAL A 60 4.12 -6.51 15.92
CA VAL A 60 3.38 -7.75 16.27
C VAL A 60 3.33 -8.05 17.77
N SER A 61 3.88 -7.18 18.63
CA SER A 61 4.10 -7.34 20.08
C SER A 61 5.37 -8.08 20.47
N ASP A 62 5.83 -7.86 21.70
CA ASP A 62 7.05 -8.44 22.28
C ASP A 62 7.10 -9.96 22.19
N PHE A 63 5.96 -10.65 22.39
CA PHE A 63 5.93 -12.11 22.36
C PHE A 63 6.03 -12.66 20.93
N TRP A 64 5.50 -11.96 19.93
CA TRP A 64 5.38 -12.49 18.57
C TRP A 64 6.50 -12.03 17.65
N ASN A 65 7.23 -10.99 18.03
CA ASN A 65 8.37 -10.48 17.29
C ASN A 65 9.39 -11.59 17.05
N ASP A 66 9.79 -11.79 15.80
CA ASP A 66 10.80 -12.79 15.40
C ASP A 66 10.47 -14.23 15.82
N ARG A 67 9.17 -14.57 15.85
CA ARG A 67 8.69 -15.90 16.30
C ARG A 67 7.62 -16.51 15.41
N ILE A 68 7.27 -15.85 14.31
CA ILE A 68 6.21 -16.32 13.42
C ILE A 68 6.83 -17.22 12.36
N SER A 69 6.36 -18.47 12.30
CA SER A 69 6.86 -19.49 11.38
C SER A 69 5.85 -19.93 10.32
N SER A 70 4.55 -19.69 10.54
CA SER A 70 3.50 -19.94 9.53
C SER A 70 2.27 -19.04 9.72
N PHE A 71 1.46 -18.86 8.68
CA PHE A 71 0.23 -18.05 8.77
C PHE A 71 -0.90 -18.50 7.84
N LYS A 72 -2.13 -18.10 8.19
CA LYS A 72 -3.34 -18.20 7.38
C LYS A 72 -3.96 -16.82 7.24
N ALA A 73 -4.00 -16.31 6.03
CA ALA A 73 -4.66 -15.08 5.65
C ALA A 73 -6.08 -15.35 5.17
N ASP A 74 -7.03 -14.53 5.60
CA ASP A 74 -8.39 -14.59 5.07
C ASP A 74 -8.47 -14.11 3.62
N CYS A 75 -9.66 -14.27 3.03
CA CYS A 75 -9.92 -14.02 1.61
C CYS A 75 -10.26 -12.55 1.31
N SER A 76 -10.30 -11.68 2.32
CA SER A 76 -10.84 -10.32 2.18
C SER A 76 -9.81 -9.28 1.72
N MET A 77 -8.55 -9.69 1.60
CA MET A 77 -7.40 -8.85 1.25
C MET A 77 -6.73 -9.30 -0.06
N ASN A 78 -6.04 -8.37 -0.72
CA ASN A 78 -5.34 -8.56 -1.99
C ASN A 78 -3.90 -9.04 -1.80
N ALA A 79 -3.21 -8.51 -0.79
CA ALA A 79 -1.84 -8.87 -0.46
C ALA A 79 -1.56 -8.76 1.04
N ILE A 80 -0.59 -9.55 1.51
CA ILE A 80 0.10 -9.33 2.79
C ILE A 80 1.55 -9.05 2.49
N THR A 81 2.09 -8.00 3.09
CA THR A 81 3.54 -7.76 3.11
C THR A 81 4.04 -7.90 4.54
N VAL A 82 5.03 -8.77 4.76
CA VAL A 82 5.68 -8.97 6.05
C VAL A 82 7.04 -8.28 6.06
N TYR A 83 7.45 -7.76 7.22
CA TYR A 83 8.67 -6.99 7.38
C TYR A 83 9.48 -7.49 8.57
N ASP A 84 10.80 -7.41 8.47
CA ASP A 84 11.70 -7.82 9.55
C ASP A 84 11.98 -6.75 10.60
N ASN A 85 11.66 -5.48 10.31
CA ASN A 85 11.61 -4.43 11.31
C ASN A 85 10.16 -4.01 11.62
N ALA A 86 10.00 -3.35 12.77
CA ALA A 86 8.75 -2.68 13.12
C ALA A 86 8.46 -1.51 12.17
N ASN A 87 7.21 -1.04 12.19
CA ASN A 87 6.69 0.09 11.43
C ASN A 87 6.82 -0.04 9.90
N PHE A 88 6.72 -1.28 9.39
CA PHE A 88 6.76 -1.60 7.95
C PHE A 88 8.08 -1.21 7.28
N ASP A 89 9.19 -1.47 7.97
CA ASP A 89 10.54 -1.10 7.53
C ASP A 89 11.45 -2.34 7.40
N GLY A 90 12.65 -2.16 6.84
CA GLY A 90 13.64 -3.22 6.67
C GLY A 90 13.40 -4.07 5.43
N ASN A 91 13.80 -5.35 5.49
CA ASN A 91 13.52 -6.30 4.42
C ASN A 91 12.04 -6.68 4.45
N SER A 92 11.48 -6.96 3.28
CA SER A 92 10.06 -7.30 3.15
C SER A 92 9.80 -8.38 2.10
N GLU A 93 8.76 -9.18 2.32
CA GLU A 93 8.21 -10.09 1.32
C GLU A 93 6.72 -9.80 1.10
N SER A 94 6.31 -9.62 -0.16
CA SER A 94 4.93 -9.34 -0.54
C SER A 94 4.26 -10.56 -1.17
N ILE A 95 3.23 -11.08 -0.49
CA ILE A 95 2.54 -12.31 -0.84
C ILE A 95 1.15 -11.94 -1.37
N ARG A 96 0.96 -12.05 -2.68
CA ARG A 96 -0.35 -11.83 -3.31
C ARG A 96 -1.30 -12.98 -3.01
N LEU A 97 -2.53 -12.64 -2.68
CA LEU A 97 -3.61 -13.59 -2.40
C LEU A 97 -4.33 -14.08 -3.68
N ASN A 98 -4.15 -13.40 -4.81
CA ASN A 98 -4.72 -13.77 -6.12
C ASN A 98 -6.24 -14.06 -6.07
N GLY A 99 -7.00 -13.22 -5.36
CA GLY A 99 -8.46 -13.32 -5.31
C GLY A 99 -9.03 -14.31 -4.28
N GLY A 100 -8.24 -14.80 -3.32
CA GLY A 100 -8.72 -15.67 -2.26
C GLY A 100 -7.74 -15.88 -1.10
N CYS A 101 -8.15 -16.61 -0.08
CA CYS A 101 -7.38 -16.85 1.14
C CYS A 101 -6.00 -17.45 0.85
N ARG A 102 -4.98 -17.13 1.64
CA ARG A 102 -3.63 -17.68 1.48
C ARG A 102 -3.20 -18.40 2.76
N LYS A 103 -2.59 -19.58 2.61
CA LYS A 103 -2.00 -20.31 3.74
C LYS A 103 -0.55 -20.58 3.42
N ILE A 104 0.35 -20.14 4.29
CA ILE A 104 1.79 -20.37 4.20
C ILE A 104 2.15 -21.25 5.38
N SER A 105 2.41 -22.54 5.12
CA SER A 105 2.71 -23.52 6.16
C SER A 105 4.15 -23.41 6.67
N ASP A 106 5.05 -22.79 5.91
CA ASP A 106 6.46 -22.69 6.26
C ASP A 106 7.02 -21.41 5.65
N LEU A 107 7.46 -20.47 6.50
CA LEU A 107 8.01 -19.18 6.07
C LEU A 107 9.49 -19.25 5.64
N THR A 108 10.15 -20.40 5.78
CA THR A 108 11.53 -20.58 5.27
C THR A 108 11.59 -20.43 3.76
N ILE A 109 10.52 -20.77 3.03
CA ILE A 109 10.43 -20.60 1.56
C ILE A 109 10.53 -19.13 1.13
N TYR A 110 10.26 -18.21 2.05
CA TYR A 110 10.38 -16.76 1.86
C TYR A 110 11.55 -16.16 2.65
N ASN A 111 12.35 -16.97 3.35
CA ASN A 111 13.41 -16.51 4.26
C ASN A 111 12.89 -15.59 5.40
N PHE A 112 11.65 -15.80 5.85
CA PHE A 112 10.98 -14.98 6.88
C PHE A 112 10.59 -15.74 8.15
N ASN A 113 11.01 -17.00 8.27
CA ASN A 113 10.79 -17.79 9.49
C ASN A 113 11.45 -17.11 10.69
N ASP A 114 10.68 -16.87 11.75
CA ASP A 114 11.16 -16.25 13.00
C ASP A 114 11.82 -14.88 12.79
N ARG A 115 11.28 -14.10 11.85
CA ARG A 115 11.82 -12.77 11.51
C ARG A 115 10.78 -11.67 11.38
N ILE A 116 9.49 -11.98 11.57
CA ILE A 116 8.43 -11.01 11.31
C ILE A 116 8.28 -10.08 12.51
N SER A 117 8.40 -8.78 12.25
CA SER A 117 8.25 -7.70 13.23
C SER A 117 7.02 -6.82 12.96
N SER A 118 6.61 -6.68 11.68
CA SER A 118 5.39 -5.96 11.30
C SER A 118 4.70 -6.54 10.06
N ILE A 119 3.39 -6.30 9.95
CA ILE A 119 2.52 -6.90 8.93
C ILE A 119 1.66 -5.82 8.29
N LYS A 120 1.78 -5.64 6.97
CA LYS A 120 0.95 -4.71 6.19
C LYS A 120 -0.05 -5.48 5.35
N ILE A 121 -1.32 -5.04 5.39
CA ILE A 121 -2.44 -5.64 4.66
C ILE A 121 -2.94 -4.66 3.60
N GLU A 122 -3.15 -5.15 2.37
CA GLU A 122 -3.55 -4.38 1.18
C GLU A 122 -4.76 -5.00 0.48
#